data_AF-A0A7H4N6K1-F1
#
_entry.id   AF-A0A7H4N6K1-F1
#
_cell.length_a   1.000
_cell.length_b   1.000
_cell.length_c   1.000
_cell.angle_alpha   90.00
_cell.angle_beta   90.00
_cell.angle_gamma   90.00
#
_symmetry.space_group_name_H-M   'P 1'
#
loop_
_entity.id
_entity.type
_entity.pdbx_description
1 polymer ?
#
loop_
_entity_poly.entity_id
_entity_poly.type
_entity_poly.pdbx_seq_one_letter_code
_entity_poly.pdbx_strand_id
1 'polypeptide(L)'
;MGVDYNGAAVEKTADTTMIDTAAGILGGNLSALSNGYNVAGRTTAQDGFTFSIISGTTDGTTAVTDYSALPERYLERRRQRTVRRDLDQLILT
;
A
#
# COMPACT_ATOMS: atom_id res chain seq x y z
N MET A 1 -2.37 -11.15 1.83
CA MET A 1 -1.26 -10.18 1.77
C MET A 1 -0.82 -9.88 3.18
N GLY A 2 0.48 -10.00 3.44
CA GLY A 2 1.11 -9.44 4.62
C GLY A 2 1.62 -8.04 4.30
N VAL A 3 1.68 -7.21 5.34
CA VAL A 3 2.17 -5.83 5.27
C VAL A 3 3.19 -5.67 6.38
N ASP A 4 4.33 -5.08 6.06
CA ASP A 4 5.41 -4.80 7.00
C ASP A 4 5.77 -3.32 6.96
N TYR A 5 6.00 -2.75 8.14
CA TYR A 5 6.53 -1.41 8.33
C TYR A 5 7.83 -1.49 9.13
N ASN A 6 8.96 -1.21 8.45
CA ASN A 6 10.30 -1.20 9.06
C ASN A 6 10.64 -2.48 9.87
N GLY A 7 10.21 -3.65 9.39
CA GLY A 7 10.44 -4.94 10.03
C GLY A 7 9.39 -5.36 11.06
N ALA A 8 8.36 -4.53 11.29
CA ALA A 8 7.22 -4.88 12.12
C ALA A 8 6.00 -5.23 11.25
N ALA A 9 5.38 -6.37 11.53
CA ALA A 9 4.16 -6.79 10.86
C ALA A 9 2.99 -5.85 11.20
N VAL A 10 2.28 -5.39 10.18
CA VAL A 10 1.04 -4.64 10.31
C VAL A 10 -0.14 -5.61 10.23
N GLU A 11 -0.68 -5.93 11.40
CA GLU A 11 -1.70 -6.95 11.57
C GLU A 11 -3.12 -6.38 11.57
N LYS A 12 -4.12 -7.25 11.40
CA LYS A 12 -5.54 -6.84 11.44
C LYS A 12 -6.08 -6.63 12.86
N THR A 13 -5.42 -7.20 13.85
CA THR A 13 -5.94 -7.37 15.21
C THR A 13 -5.21 -6.51 16.24
N ALA A 14 -4.20 -5.75 15.82
CA ALA A 14 -3.40 -4.92 16.68
C ALA A 14 -2.90 -3.68 15.92
N ASP A 15 -2.76 -2.57 16.64
CA ASP A 15 -2.18 -1.35 16.09
C ASP A 15 -0.66 -1.48 15.97
N THR A 16 -0.11 -0.94 14.88
CA THR A 16 1.34 -0.80 14.70
C THR A 16 1.74 0.64 14.95
N THR A 17 2.50 0.89 16.01
CA THR A 17 2.98 2.24 16.33
C THR A 17 3.99 2.73 15.30
N MET A 18 3.63 3.77 14.55
CA MET A 18 4.54 4.43 13.60
C MET A 18 5.24 5.64 14.22
N ILE A 19 4.51 6.43 15.01
CA ILE A 19 5.01 7.59 15.76
C ILE A 19 4.39 7.55 17.16
N ASP A 20 5.24 7.69 18.18
CA ASP A 20 4.87 7.96 19.57
C ASP A 20 5.99 8.81 20.18
N THR A 21 5.77 10.13 20.23
CA THR A 21 6.78 11.07 20.73
C THR A 21 6.99 10.95 22.23
N ALA A 22 6.01 10.46 23.00
CA ALA A 22 6.15 10.25 24.43
C ALA A 22 7.02 9.01 24.73
N ALA A 23 6.93 7.98 23.89
CA ALA A 23 7.77 6.79 23.96
C ALA A 23 9.09 6.91 23.17
N GLY A 24 9.37 8.05 22.52
CA GLY A 24 10.59 8.28 21.74
C GLY A 24 10.61 7.65 20.34
N ILE A 25 9.48 7.15 19.85
CA ILE A 25 9.34 6.59 18.50
C ILE A 25 9.03 7.75 17.53
N LEU A 26 10.06 8.21 16.81
CA LEU A 26 9.92 9.40 15.94
C LEU A 26 9.50 9.09 14.50
N GLY A 27 9.37 7.82 14.13
CA GLY A 27 8.83 7.42 12.81
C GLY A 27 9.80 7.49 11.63
N GLY A 28 11.12 7.56 11.84
CA GLY A 28 12.10 7.41 10.75
C GLY A 28 11.92 8.43 9.63
N ASN A 29 11.55 7.99 8.42
CA ASN A 29 11.25 8.87 7.29
C ASN A 29 10.05 9.80 7.56
N LEU A 30 9.16 9.44 8.50
CA LEU A 30 8.05 10.26 8.98
C LEU A 30 8.43 11.25 10.09
N SER A 31 9.68 11.32 10.51
CA SER A 31 10.14 12.16 11.63
C SER A 31 9.86 13.65 11.47
N ALA A 32 9.70 14.15 10.23
CA ALA A 32 9.23 15.51 10.02
C ALA A 32 7.87 15.75 10.70
N LEU A 33 6.97 14.76 10.73
CA LEU A 33 5.67 14.86 11.40
C LEU A 33 5.81 14.95 12.92
N SER A 34 6.71 14.13 13.50
CA SER A 34 7.02 14.13 14.93
C SER A 34 7.59 15.46 15.43
N ASN A 35 8.30 16.20 14.55
CA ASN A 35 8.80 17.54 14.84
C ASN A 35 7.76 18.63 14.51
N GLY A 36 6.92 18.36 13.51
CA GLY A 36 6.02 19.33 12.89
C GLY A 36 4.60 19.37 13.45
N TYR A 37 4.26 18.52 14.44
CA TYR A 37 2.87 18.34 14.89
C TYR A 37 2.30 19.51 15.70
N ASN A 38 3.15 20.33 16.33
CA ASN A 38 2.76 21.43 17.22
C ASN A 38 3.22 22.82 16.73
N VAL A 39 3.68 22.91 15.48
CA VAL A 39 4.09 24.17 14.85
C VAL A 39 3.01 24.66 13.88
N ALA A 40 2.99 25.97 13.63
CA ALA A 40 2.04 26.57 12.70
C ALA A 40 2.31 26.12 11.25
N GLY A 41 1.25 25.80 10.51
CA GLY A 41 1.33 25.35 9.12
C GLY A 41 1.06 23.85 8.96
N ARG A 42 1.27 23.32 7.75
CA ARG A 42 1.10 21.90 7.44
C ARG A 42 2.48 21.26 7.25
N THR A 43 2.69 20.11 7.89
CA THR A 43 3.87 19.27 7.68
C THR A 43 3.49 18.02 6.91
N THR A 44 4.32 17.60 5.96
CA THR A 44 4.13 16.37 5.19
C THR A 44 5.41 15.53 5.20
N ALA A 45 5.24 14.21 5.17
CA ALA A 45 6.33 13.24 5.06
C ALA A 45 5.83 12.02 4.26
N GLN A 46 6.75 11.18 3.80
CA GLN A 46 6.44 9.97 3.04
C GLN A 46 7.24 8.81 3.62
N ASP A 47 6.63 7.62 3.61
CA ASP A 47 7.29 6.38 3.94
C ASP A 47 6.67 5.22 3.15
N GLY A 48 7.25 4.03 3.29
CA GLY A 48 6.85 2.82 2.57
C GLY A 48 6.31 1.72 3.48
N PHE A 49 5.57 0.80 2.85
CA PHE A 49 5.28 -0.52 3.39
C PHE A 49 5.83 -1.59 2.45
N THR A 50 6.30 -2.69 3.01
CA THR A 50 6.66 -3.88 2.23
C THR A 50 5.46 -4.83 2.19
N PHE A 51 5.07 -5.26 1.00
CA PHE A 51 3.95 -6.17 0.79
C PHE A 51 4.43 -7.54 0.33
N SER A 52 3.90 -8.60 0.95
CA SER A 52 4.23 -9.99 0.60
C SER A 52 2.98 -10.89 0.56
N ILE A 53 3.09 -12.02 -0.14
CA ILE A 53 2.07 -13.07 -0.09
C ILE A 53 2.42 -13.96 1.11
N ILE A 54 1.63 -13.88 2.18
CA ILE A 54 1.83 -14.67 3.41
C ILE A 54 0.92 -15.90 3.49
N SER A 55 -0.15 -15.93 2.69
CA SER A 55 -1.07 -17.05 2.60
C SER A 55 -1.89 -16.97 1.31
N GLY A 56 -2.43 -18.11 0.91
CA GLY A 56 -3.40 -18.24 -0.17
C GLY A 56 -4.39 -19.36 0.10
N THR A 57 -5.48 -19.41 -0.66
CA THR A 57 -6.42 -20.52 -0.66
C THR A 57 -6.68 -20.96 -2.10
N THR A 58 -6.95 -22.24 -2.34
CA THR A 58 -7.27 -22.76 -3.68
C THR A 58 -8.68 -22.35 -4.13
N ASP A 59 -9.61 -22.20 -3.18
CA ASP A 59 -11.05 -22.05 -3.41
C ASP A 59 -11.70 -20.94 -2.55
N GLY A 60 -10.90 -20.15 -1.84
CA GLY A 60 -11.39 -19.16 -0.87
C GLY A 60 -11.40 -19.64 0.59
N THR A 61 -11.34 -20.95 0.84
CA THR A 61 -11.41 -21.54 2.20
C THR A 61 -10.23 -22.46 2.50
N THR A 62 -9.89 -23.35 1.57
CA THR A 62 -8.83 -24.36 1.70
C THR A 62 -7.46 -23.71 1.54
N ALA A 63 -6.70 -23.60 2.64
CA ALA A 63 -5.37 -23.00 2.62
C ALA A 63 -4.38 -23.81 1.78
N VAL A 64 -3.51 -23.12 1.03
CA VAL A 64 -2.38 -23.74 0.35
C VAL A 64 -1.14 -23.78 1.24
N THR A 65 -0.43 -24.90 1.22
CA THR A 65 0.90 -25.07 1.81
C THR A 65 2.03 -24.95 0.77
N ASP A 66 1.70 -25.12 -0.51
CA ASP A 66 2.58 -24.92 -1.65
C ASP A 66 1.86 -24.07 -2.70
N TYR A 67 2.43 -22.90 -3.02
CA TYR A 67 1.86 -21.98 -3.99
C TYR A 67 1.90 -22.51 -5.44
N SER A 68 2.74 -23.50 -5.74
CA SER A 68 2.78 -24.13 -7.07
C SER A 68 1.51 -24.93 -7.40
N ALA A 69 0.73 -25.30 -6.38
CA ALA A 69 -0.56 -25.98 -6.53
C ALA A 69 -1.71 -25.02 -6.88
N LEU A 70 -1.48 -23.70 -6.85
CA LEU A 70 -2.48 -22.74 -7.30
C LEU A 70 -2.56 -22.77 -8.83
N PRO A 71 -3.77 -22.71 -9.42
CA PRO A 71 -3.90 -22.58 -10.86
C PRO A 71 -3.16 -21.33 -11.34
N GLU A 72 -2.35 -21.45 -12.38
CA GLU A 72 -1.79 -20.30 -13.08
C GLU A 72 -2.95 -19.42 -13.57
N ARG A 73 -3.08 -18.22 -13.02
CA ARG A 73 -4.09 -17.25 -13.44
C ARG A 73 -3.39 -15.93 -13.71
N TYR A 74 -3.38 -15.51 -14.97
CA TYR A 74 -2.98 -14.18 -15.37
C TYR A 74 -3.89 -13.15 -14.69
N LEU A 75 -3.36 -12.46 -13.67
CA LEU A 75 -4.03 -11.33 -13.03
C LEU A 75 -4.00 -10.13 -13.98
N GLU A 76 -4.95 -10.08 -14.92
CA GLU A 76 -5.11 -8.94 -15.81
C GLU A 76 -5.56 -7.70 -15.01
N ARG A 77 -4.61 -6.86 -14.61
CA ARG A 77 -4.91 -5.49 -14.15
C ARG A 77 -5.19 -4.61 -15.37
N ARG A 78 -6.44 -4.52 -15.82
CA ARG A 78 -6.84 -3.44 -16.73
C ARG A 78 -6.70 -2.10 -16.02
N ARG A 79 -5.63 -1.36 -16.31
CA ARG A 79 -5.54 0.09 -16.04
C ARG A 79 -5.35 0.84 -17.35
N GLN A 80 -6.44 0.96 -18.12
CA GLN A 80 -6.56 2.00 -19.14
C GLN A 80 -7.51 3.09 -18.61
N ARG A 81 -6.94 4.22 -18.21
CA ARG A 81 -7.66 5.50 -18.15
C ARG A 81 -6.89 6.48 -19.01
N THR A 82 -7.21 6.54 -20.29
CA THR A 82 -6.89 7.70 -21.13
C THR A 82 -8.16 8.53 -21.21
N VAL A 83 -8.24 9.59 -20.42
CA VAL A 83 -9.19 10.67 -20.64
C VAL A 83 -8.46 11.71 -21.49
N ARG A 84 -8.73 11.73 -22.79
CA ARG A 84 -8.55 12.92 -23.63
C ARG A 84 -9.86 13.12 -24.38
N ARG A 85 -10.61 14.14 -23.95
CA ARG A 85 -11.52 14.85 -24.84
C ARG A 85 -10.63 15.71 -25.71
N ASP A 86 -10.81 15.66 -27.03
CA ASP A 86 -10.82 16.84 -27.90
C ASP A 86 -11.46 16.42 -29.24
N LEU A 87 -12.30 17.32 -29.74
CA LEU A 87 -13.32 17.15 -30.77
C LEU A 87 -12.79 16.55 -32.10
N ASP A 88 -13.56 15.62 -32.67
CA ASP A 88 -13.47 15.26 -34.09
C ASP A 88 -13.68 16.52 -34.96
N GLN A 89 -12.58 17.10 -35.42
CA GLN A 89 -12.55 17.78 -36.71
C GLN A 89 -12.79 16.71 -37.78
N LEU A 90 -14.06 16.49 -38.14
CA LEU A 90 -14.45 15.70 -39.30
C LEU A 90 -13.97 16.45 -40.56
N ILE A 91 -12.77 16.09 -41.03
CA ILE A 91 -12.22 16.53 -42.31
C ILE A 91 -12.99 15.82 -43.44
N LEU A 92 -13.62 16.64 -44.26
CA LEU A 92 -13.74 16.56 -45.72
C LEU A 92 -13.27 15.25 -46.39
N THR A 93 -14.23 14.50 -46.93
CA THR A 93 -14.21 13.93 -48.29
C THR A 93 -15.64 13.70 -48.73
#